data_AF-A0A965A5L1-F1
#
_entry.id   AF-A0A965A5L1-F1
#
_cell.length_a   1.000
_cell.length_b   1.000
_cell.length_c   1.000
_cell.angle_alpha   90.00
_cell.angle_beta   90.00
_cell.angle_gamma   90.00
#
_symmetry.space_group_name_H-M   'P 1'
#
loop_
_entity.id
_entity.type
_entity.pdbx_description
1 polymer ?
#
loop_
_entity_poly.entity_id
_entity_poly.type
_entity_poly.pdbx_seq_one_letter_code
_entity_poly.pdbx_strand_id
1 'polypeptide(L)'
;MAIAGSRSHLATAKGLTNASRGSRILGVSTSSHSRSIGPRNISALMNFPPTMLVVIETSYEGRHSQMSRRDVRSEMVQGAIGLLAAHGVQGTSFALLIEATNAPRGSIYHHFPGGKTELIRDAVMSIGASVASIIDSLTVDKPEEVINAFIEGWRALLVGGNFDRGCAVAATSLGAGDETSLRDVARDVFETWTS
;
A
#
# COMPACT_ATOMS: atom_id res chain seq x y z
N MET A 1 -64.99 22.30 9.11
CA MET A 1 -65.07 22.66 7.68
C MET A 1 -64.40 21.54 6.90
N ALA A 2 -65.18 20.78 6.13
CA ALA A 2 -64.80 19.53 5.46
C ALA A 2 -64.79 19.72 3.95
N ILE A 3 -63.90 19.01 3.23
CA ILE A 3 -64.00 18.43 1.85
C ILE A 3 -62.57 17.98 1.45
N ALA A 4 -62.19 16.75 1.05
CA ALA A 4 -62.75 15.67 0.21
C ALA A 4 -62.17 15.63 -1.22
N GLY A 5 -61.70 14.44 -1.65
CA GLY A 5 -61.50 13.99 -3.05
C GLY A 5 -60.07 14.14 -3.59
N SER A 6 -59.46 13.23 -4.38
CA SER A 6 -59.94 12.04 -5.09
C SER A 6 -58.75 11.16 -5.56
N ARG A 7 -59.08 9.89 -5.81
CA ARG A 7 -58.37 8.77 -6.47
C ARG A 7 -58.00 9.11 -7.94
N SER A 8 -57.27 8.37 -8.79
CA SER A 8 -56.80 6.97 -8.94
C SER A 8 -55.95 6.92 -10.23
N HIS A 9 -55.01 5.97 -10.39
CA HIS A 9 -55.03 4.91 -11.44
C HIS A 9 -53.67 4.24 -11.68
N LEU A 10 -53.68 2.92 -11.51
CA LEU A 10 -52.73 1.95 -12.07
C LEU A 10 -52.77 1.96 -13.61
N ALA A 11 -51.64 1.66 -14.24
CA ALA A 11 -51.62 0.95 -15.52
C ALA A 11 -50.41 0.01 -15.60
N THR A 12 -50.71 -1.28 -15.49
CA THR A 12 -49.86 -2.42 -15.82
C THR A 12 -50.09 -2.76 -17.30
N ALA A 13 -49.04 -3.03 -18.09
CA ALA A 13 -49.21 -3.59 -19.42
C ALA A 13 -48.26 -4.78 -19.62
N LYS A 14 -48.85 -5.97 -19.64
CA LYS A 14 -48.27 -7.25 -20.08
C LYS A 14 -48.53 -7.43 -21.58
N GLY A 15 -47.49 -7.85 -22.30
CA GLY A 15 -47.52 -8.97 -23.26
C GLY A 15 -48.12 -8.74 -24.65
N LEU A 16 -47.47 -9.35 -25.66
CA LEU A 16 -48.01 -10.08 -26.85
C LEU A 16 -46.80 -10.34 -27.81
N THR A 17 -46.18 -11.53 -27.79
CA THR A 17 -46.30 -12.65 -28.78
C THR A 17 -45.94 -12.28 -30.23
N ASN A 18 -44.76 -12.67 -30.73
CA ASN A 18 -44.40 -13.94 -31.42
C ASN A 18 -44.78 -13.98 -32.92
N ALA A 19 -43.79 -14.07 -33.82
CA ALA A 19 -43.83 -14.91 -35.03
C ALA A 19 -42.54 -14.81 -35.88
N SER A 20 -42.08 -15.99 -36.27
CA SER A 20 -40.98 -16.36 -37.15
C SER A 20 -41.04 -15.87 -38.60
N ARG A 21 -39.87 -15.63 -39.23
CA ARG A 21 -39.60 -16.04 -40.62
C ARG A 21 -38.08 -16.04 -40.89
N GLY A 22 -37.57 -17.17 -41.37
CA GLY A 22 -36.16 -17.35 -41.71
C GLY A 22 -35.79 -16.76 -43.07
N SER A 23 -34.52 -16.39 -43.21
CA SER A 23 -33.83 -16.40 -44.50
C SER A 23 -32.37 -16.78 -44.27
N ARG A 24 -31.90 -17.71 -45.09
CA ARG A 24 -30.61 -18.39 -45.04
C ARG A 24 -29.75 -17.72 -46.11
N ILE A 25 -28.71 -16.96 -45.74
CA ILE A 25 -27.67 -16.53 -46.69
C ILE A 25 -26.29 -16.74 -46.05
N LEU A 26 -25.57 -17.66 -46.68
CA LEU A 26 -24.13 -17.92 -46.83
C LEU A 26 -23.12 -17.10 -46.01
N GLY A 27 -22.10 -17.82 -45.53
CA GLY A 27 -21.17 -17.41 -44.50
C GLY A 27 -20.04 -16.47 -44.90
N VAL A 28 -19.49 -15.83 -43.88
CA VAL A 28 -18.08 -15.43 -43.79
C VAL A 28 -17.61 -15.84 -42.39
N SER A 29 -16.66 -16.76 -42.37
CA SER A 29 -16.01 -17.31 -41.17
C SER A 29 -14.99 -16.30 -40.64
N THR A 30 -15.25 -15.70 -39.48
CA THR A 30 -14.21 -15.07 -38.65
C THR A 30 -14.05 -15.90 -37.38
N SER A 31 -13.02 -16.74 -37.36
CA SER A 31 -12.67 -17.58 -36.21
C SER A 31 -12.13 -16.71 -35.07
N SER A 32 -12.99 -16.41 -34.09
CA SER A 32 -12.57 -15.89 -32.78
C SER A 32 -11.90 -17.02 -31.99
N HIS A 33 -10.57 -17.08 -32.05
CA HIS A 33 -9.79 -17.92 -31.15
C HIS A 33 -9.82 -17.30 -29.74
N SER A 34 -10.86 -17.64 -28.98
CA SER A 34 -10.88 -17.59 -27.53
C SER A 34 -9.77 -18.50 -27.00
N ARG A 35 -8.60 -17.93 -26.68
CA ARG A 35 -7.59 -18.62 -25.86
C ARG A 35 -7.97 -18.41 -24.41
N SER A 36 -8.52 -19.46 -23.81
CA SER A 36 -8.66 -19.60 -22.37
C SER A 36 -7.28 -19.46 -21.72
N ILE A 37 -7.06 -18.33 -21.04
CA ILE A 37 -5.94 -18.14 -20.13
C ILE A 37 -6.28 -18.97 -18.88
N GLY A 38 -5.78 -20.20 -18.84
CA GLY A 38 -5.78 -21.02 -17.63
C GLY A 38 -4.96 -20.35 -16.52
N PRO A 39 -5.20 -20.69 -15.25
CA PRO A 39 -4.60 -20.01 -14.12
C PRO A 39 -3.07 -20.18 -14.15
N ARG A 40 -2.35 -19.08 -14.38
CA ARG A 40 -0.89 -19.05 -14.21
C ARG A 40 -0.60 -19.08 -12.72
N ASN A 41 -0.34 -20.30 -12.25
CA ASN A 41 0.51 -20.67 -11.13
C ASN A 41 0.73 -19.58 -10.05
N ILE A 42 -0.25 -19.48 -9.15
CA ILE A 42 -0.30 -18.59 -7.97
C ILE A 42 0.78 -18.98 -6.91
N SER A 43 1.53 -20.05 -7.14
CA SER A 43 2.53 -20.55 -6.19
C SER A 43 3.75 -19.63 -6.06
N ALA A 44 4.08 -18.81 -7.06
CA ALA A 44 5.12 -17.78 -6.93
C ALA A 44 4.67 -16.60 -6.04
N LEU A 45 3.36 -16.34 -5.95
CA LEU A 45 2.77 -15.35 -5.03
C LEU A 45 2.70 -15.86 -3.58
N MET A 46 2.82 -17.17 -3.37
CA MET A 46 2.87 -17.80 -2.05
C MET A 46 4.28 -17.84 -1.43
N ASN A 47 5.30 -17.38 -2.18
CA ASN A 47 6.67 -17.27 -1.69
C ASN A 47 7.08 -15.84 -1.31
N PHE A 48 6.16 -14.87 -1.33
CA PHE A 48 6.31 -13.70 -0.46
C PHE A 48 5.95 -14.19 0.94
N PRO A 49 6.92 -14.37 1.84
CA PRO A 49 6.60 -14.92 3.14
C PRO A 49 5.57 -13.99 3.80
N PRO A 50 4.54 -14.54 4.46
CA PRO A 50 3.60 -13.76 5.27
C PRO A 50 4.30 -12.98 6.40
N THR A 51 5.63 -13.09 6.53
CA THR A 51 6.46 -12.23 7.36
C THR A 51 6.51 -10.77 6.90
N MET A 52 6.15 -10.44 5.65
CA MET A 52 6.17 -9.04 5.17
C MET A 52 5.08 -8.16 5.83
N LEU A 53 3.98 -8.77 6.29
CA LEU A 53 2.95 -8.09 7.11
C LEU A 53 3.30 -8.14 8.62
N VAL A 54 4.37 -8.83 9.00
CA VAL A 54 4.60 -9.35 10.35
C VAL A 54 5.85 -8.74 11.01
N VAL A 55 6.54 -7.81 10.34
CA VAL A 55 7.58 -7.00 11.01
C VAL A 55 7.00 -6.08 12.08
N ILE A 56 5.70 -5.74 12.02
CA ILE A 56 5.07 -4.85 13.02
C ILE A 56 4.43 -5.61 14.19
N GLU A 57 3.90 -6.83 14.01
CA GLU A 57 3.23 -7.56 15.11
C GLU A 57 4.09 -8.62 15.83
N THR A 58 5.06 -9.27 15.17
CA THR A 58 5.69 -10.49 15.78
C THR A 58 6.88 -10.25 16.70
N SER A 59 7.19 -8.99 17.03
CA SER A 59 8.27 -8.65 17.94
C SER A 59 7.82 -8.04 19.27
N TYR A 60 6.52 -7.78 19.45
CA TYR A 60 6.04 -6.98 20.57
C TYR A 60 5.84 -7.77 21.88
N GLU A 61 5.58 -9.08 21.82
CA GLU A 61 5.47 -9.92 23.02
C GLU A 61 6.79 -10.62 23.33
N GLY A 62 7.69 -9.99 24.09
CA GLY A 62 8.64 -10.76 24.93
C GLY A 62 10.13 -10.42 24.93
N ARG A 63 10.59 -9.20 24.58
CA ARG A 63 12.01 -8.83 24.76
C ARG A 63 12.25 -7.67 25.73
N HIS A 64 11.69 -7.78 26.94
CA HIS A 64 12.08 -6.92 28.06
C HIS A 64 13.38 -7.41 28.73
N SER A 65 14.49 -7.42 28.01
CA SER A 65 15.82 -7.47 28.63
C SER A 65 16.94 -7.30 27.59
N GLN A 66 17.50 -6.08 27.55
CA GLN A 66 18.76 -5.66 26.91
C GLN A 66 18.74 -5.42 25.39
N MET A 67 18.18 -4.29 24.97
CA MET A 67 18.43 -3.72 23.64
C MET A 67 19.74 -2.92 23.63
N SER A 68 20.58 -3.14 22.63
CA SER A 68 21.73 -2.27 22.37
C SER A 68 21.26 -0.92 21.82
N ARG A 69 22.10 0.13 21.90
CA ARG A 69 21.80 1.44 21.31
C ARG A 69 21.46 1.39 19.81
N ARG A 70 22.00 0.40 19.07
CA ARG A 70 21.69 0.21 17.65
C ARG A 70 20.29 -0.37 17.45
N ASP A 71 19.85 -1.22 18.36
CA ASP A 71 18.52 -1.84 18.29
C ASP A 71 17.42 -0.80 18.58
N VAL A 72 17.64 0.08 19.57
CA VAL A 72 16.71 1.19 19.89
C VAL A 72 16.50 2.11 18.69
N ARG A 73 17.60 2.53 18.03
CA ARG A 73 17.52 3.44 16.89
C ARG A 73 16.79 2.78 15.71
N SER A 74 17.09 1.51 15.45
CA SER A 74 16.42 0.75 14.38
C SER A 74 14.93 0.60 14.64
N GLU A 75 14.51 0.26 15.86
CA GLU A 75 13.10 0.16 16.23
C GLU A 75 12.36 1.50 16.11
N MET A 76 12.99 2.60 16.51
CA MET A 76 12.44 3.94 16.32
C MET A 76 12.25 4.30 14.85
N VAL A 77 13.22 3.93 13.98
CA VAL A 77 13.11 4.11 12.53
C VAL A 77 11.94 3.28 11.98
N GLN A 78 11.77 2.03 12.41
CA GLN A 78 10.64 1.19 11.99
C GLN A 78 9.29 1.74 12.44
N GLY A 79 9.19 2.21 13.69
CA GLY A 79 7.98 2.87 14.18
C GLY A 79 7.67 4.15 13.40
N ALA A 80 8.68 4.93 13.04
CA ALA A 80 8.51 6.14 12.24
C ALA A 80 8.03 5.84 10.81
N ILE A 81 8.49 4.74 10.19
CA ILE A 81 7.93 4.28 8.90
C ILE A 81 6.42 4.03 9.04
N GLY A 82 6.00 3.36 10.12
CA GLY A 82 4.58 3.10 10.40
C GLY A 82 3.77 4.38 10.57
N LEU A 83 4.27 5.34 11.36
CA LEU A 83 3.60 6.63 11.55
C LEU A 83 3.52 7.46 10.26
N LEU A 84 4.57 7.47 9.45
CA LEU A 84 4.58 8.15 8.16
C LEU A 84 3.56 7.52 7.20
N ALA A 85 3.49 6.19 7.16
CA ALA A 85 2.54 5.46 6.33
C ALA A 85 1.08 5.73 6.73
N ALA A 86 0.80 5.87 8.03
CA ALA A 86 -0.56 6.05 8.56
C ALA A 86 -1.00 7.53 8.63
N HIS A 87 -0.10 8.44 8.97
CA HIS A 87 -0.43 9.81 9.37
C HIS A 87 0.39 10.89 8.65
N GLY A 88 1.32 10.48 7.79
CA GLY A 88 2.20 11.37 7.06
C GLY A 88 3.16 12.17 7.94
N VAL A 89 3.86 13.12 7.33
CA VAL A 89 4.89 13.94 7.98
C VAL A 89 4.31 14.71 9.17
N GLN A 90 3.15 15.35 9.01
CA GLN A 90 2.57 16.19 10.07
C GLN A 90 2.08 15.36 11.27
N GLY A 91 1.49 14.18 11.01
CA GLY A 91 1.06 13.24 12.04
C GLY A 91 2.16 12.38 12.65
N THR A 92 3.43 12.60 12.29
CA THR A 92 4.57 11.92 12.91
C THR A 92 5.20 12.80 14.00
N SER A 93 5.44 12.25 15.19
CA SER A 93 6.13 12.96 16.28
C SER A 93 6.87 11.98 17.19
N PHE A 94 7.85 12.48 17.95
CA PHE A 94 8.51 11.65 18.97
C PHE A 94 7.54 11.17 20.05
N ALA A 95 6.54 11.98 20.42
CA ALA A 95 5.53 11.60 21.40
C ALA A 95 4.73 10.39 20.94
N LEU A 96 4.21 10.43 19.71
CA LEU A 96 3.48 9.31 19.11
C LEU A 96 4.39 8.10 18.87
N LEU A 97 5.66 8.33 18.54
CA LEU A 97 6.61 7.23 18.34
C LEU A 97 6.93 6.53 19.66
N ILE A 98 7.11 7.27 20.76
CA ILE A 98 7.28 6.70 22.10
C ILE A 98 6.06 5.88 22.50
N GLU A 99 4.86 6.40 22.24
CA GLU A 99 3.60 5.69 22.51
C GLU A 99 3.48 4.41 21.68
N ALA A 100 3.88 4.46 20.40
CA ALA A 100 3.81 3.31 19.51
C ALA A 100 4.90 2.24 19.77
N THR A 101 6.06 2.62 20.29
CA THR A 101 7.23 1.73 20.44
C THR A 101 7.50 1.31 21.89
N ASN A 102 6.82 1.90 22.86
CA ASN A 102 7.16 1.81 24.30
C ASN A 102 8.63 2.16 24.61
N ALA A 103 9.32 2.88 23.71
CA ALA A 103 10.71 3.24 23.93
C ALA A 103 10.85 4.22 25.11
N PRO A 104 11.92 4.12 25.92
CA PRO A 104 12.15 5.06 27.00
C PRO A 104 12.24 6.50 26.48
N ARG A 105 11.44 7.42 27.04
CA ARG A 105 11.45 8.85 26.65
C ARG A 105 12.84 9.46 26.60
N GLY A 106 13.71 9.05 27.53
CA GLY A 106 15.08 9.57 27.62
C GLY A 106 15.98 9.19 26.45
N SER A 107 15.78 8.04 25.80
CA SER A 107 16.70 7.57 24.75
C SER A 107 16.46 8.24 23.39
N ILE A 108 15.21 8.62 23.07
CA ILE A 108 14.86 9.07 21.72
C ILE A 108 15.59 10.35 21.30
N TYR A 109 15.71 11.32 22.21
CA TYR A 109 16.35 12.60 21.94
C TYR A 109 17.87 12.49 21.81
N HIS A 110 18.47 11.42 22.35
CA HIS A 110 19.89 11.12 22.15
C HIS A 110 20.18 10.40 20.83
N HIS A 111 19.19 9.69 20.27
CA HIS A 111 19.35 8.96 19.01
C HIS A 111 19.13 9.83 17.77
N PHE A 112 18.37 10.92 17.91
CA PHE A 112 18.03 11.85 16.84
C PHE A 112 18.29 13.30 17.28
N PRO A 113 19.56 13.72 17.44
CA PRO A 113 19.90 15.09 17.82
C PRO A 113 19.45 16.14 16.78
N GLY A 114 19.31 15.74 15.51
CA GLY A 114 18.70 16.53 14.43
C GLY A 114 17.17 16.54 14.45
N GLY A 115 16.56 15.95 15.48
CA GLY A 115 15.12 16.03 15.75
C GLY A 115 14.26 15.23 14.77
N LYS A 116 13.01 15.66 14.61
CA LYS A 116 11.99 14.98 13.79
C LYS A 116 12.43 14.84 12.33
N THR A 117 13.11 15.83 11.77
CA THR A 117 13.58 15.80 10.37
C THR A 117 14.62 14.69 10.17
N GLU A 118 15.55 14.49 11.11
CA GLU A 118 16.50 13.36 11.08
C GLU A 118 15.77 12.01 11.15
N LEU A 119 14.83 11.87 12.09
CA LEU A 119 14.03 10.65 12.22
C LEU A 119 13.30 10.29 10.92
N ILE A 120 12.64 11.27 10.29
CA ILE A 120 11.89 11.05 9.05
C ILE A 120 12.84 10.72 7.90
N ARG A 121 13.96 11.44 7.77
CA ARG A 121 14.98 11.15 6.76
C ARG A 121 15.42 9.69 6.85
N ASP A 122 15.75 9.23 8.05
CA ASP A 122 16.23 7.87 8.26
C ASP A 122 15.15 6.82 8.01
N ALA A 123 13.91 7.09 8.40
CA ALA A 123 12.76 6.26 8.08
C ALA A 123 12.61 6.10 6.56
N VAL A 124 12.65 7.21 5.81
CA VAL A 124 12.50 7.24 4.35
C VAL A 124 13.66 6.52 3.66
N MET A 125 14.89 6.76 4.09
CA MET A 125 16.06 6.05 3.55
C MET A 125 15.99 4.55 3.85
N SER A 126 15.61 4.17 5.06
CA SER A 126 15.52 2.76 5.47
C SER A 126 14.47 1.99 4.68
N ILE A 127 13.25 2.54 4.52
CA ILE A 127 12.21 1.87 3.73
C ILE A 127 12.55 1.93 2.23
N GLY A 128 13.16 3.02 1.76
CA GLY A 128 13.65 3.18 0.40
C GLY A 128 14.63 2.08 0.01
N ALA A 129 15.65 1.85 0.84
CA ALA A 129 16.64 0.81 0.65
C ALA A 129 16.03 -0.61 0.73
N SER A 130 15.05 -0.81 1.61
CA SER A 130 14.35 -2.10 1.73
C SER A 130 13.58 -2.43 0.45
N VAL A 131 12.87 -1.45 -0.13
CA VAL A 131 12.15 -1.62 -1.40
C VAL A 131 13.12 -1.84 -2.57
N ALA A 132 14.20 -1.05 -2.65
CA ALA A 132 15.24 -1.24 -3.67
C ALA A 132 15.84 -2.66 -3.61
N SER A 133 16.21 -3.12 -2.41
CA SER A 133 16.74 -4.47 -2.21
C SER A 133 15.74 -5.57 -2.61
N ILE A 134 14.44 -5.35 -2.45
CA ILE A 134 13.42 -6.31 -2.91
C ILE A 134 13.41 -6.34 -4.43
N ILE A 135 13.38 -5.17 -5.09
CA ILE A 135 13.40 -5.06 -6.56
C ILE A 135 14.65 -5.73 -7.13
N ASP A 136 15.84 -5.44 -6.57
CA ASP A 136 17.13 -5.98 -6.99
C ASP A 136 17.22 -7.51 -6.81
N SER A 137 16.45 -8.07 -5.87
CA SER A 137 16.42 -9.51 -5.64
C SER A 137 15.55 -10.29 -6.64
N LEU A 138 14.73 -9.59 -7.44
CA LEU A 138 13.84 -10.23 -8.40
C LEU A 138 14.63 -10.81 -9.57
N THR A 139 14.51 -12.12 -9.76
CA THR A 139 14.93 -12.78 -11.01
C THR A 139 13.73 -12.88 -11.93
N VAL A 140 13.77 -12.16 -13.04
CA VAL A 140 12.67 -12.06 -14.00
C VAL A 140 13.12 -12.41 -15.41
N ASP A 141 12.21 -12.94 -16.23
CA ASP A 141 12.47 -13.20 -17.64
C ASP A 141 12.20 -11.95 -18.48
N LYS A 142 11.32 -11.06 -18.01
CA LYS A 142 10.90 -9.85 -18.75
C LYS A 142 10.74 -8.62 -17.85
N PRO A 143 11.02 -7.40 -18.34
CA PRO A 143 10.92 -6.17 -17.55
C PRO A 143 9.54 -5.92 -16.93
N GLU A 144 8.45 -6.29 -17.62
CA GLU A 144 7.09 -6.12 -17.10
C GLU A 144 6.82 -6.90 -15.81
N GLU A 145 7.59 -7.96 -15.54
CA GLU A 145 7.44 -8.77 -14.33
C GLU A 145 7.89 -8.02 -13.07
N VAL A 146 8.91 -7.14 -13.19
CA VAL A 146 9.34 -6.25 -12.10
C VAL A 146 8.22 -5.27 -11.75
N ILE A 147 7.62 -4.65 -12.77
CA ILE A 147 6.52 -3.69 -12.59
C ILE A 147 5.31 -4.38 -11.94
N ASN A 148 4.97 -5.59 -12.41
CA ASN A 148 3.88 -6.36 -11.81
C ASN A 148 4.18 -6.72 -10.35
N ALA A 149 5.40 -7.17 -10.03
CA ALA A 149 5.79 -7.48 -8.66
C ALA A 149 5.72 -6.25 -7.74
N PHE A 150 6.18 -5.10 -8.22
CA PHE A 150 6.11 -3.84 -7.50
C PHE A 150 4.65 -3.41 -7.21
N ILE A 151 3.78 -3.46 -8.24
CA ILE A 151 2.36 -3.12 -8.09
C ILE A 151 1.64 -4.08 -7.14
N GLU A 152 1.89 -5.38 -7.24
CA GLU A 152 1.28 -6.38 -6.36
C GLU A 152 1.76 -6.25 -4.91
N GLY A 153 3.03 -5.89 -4.68
CA GLY A 153 3.53 -5.54 -3.35
C GLY A 153 2.78 -4.36 -2.74
N TRP A 154 2.59 -3.28 -3.51
CA TRP A 154 1.78 -2.14 -3.09
C TRP A 154 0.33 -2.51 -2.81
N ARG A 155 -0.27 -3.32 -3.68
CA ARG A 155 -1.65 -3.81 -3.51
C ARG A 155 -1.77 -4.61 -2.21
N ALA A 156 -0.85 -5.52 -1.93
CA ALA A 156 -0.85 -6.34 -0.72
C ALA A 156 -0.74 -5.48 0.54
N LEU A 157 0.13 -4.45 0.53
CA LEU A 157 0.25 -3.48 1.62
C LEU A 157 -1.06 -2.73 1.87
N LEU A 158 -1.69 -2.20 0.82
CA LEU A 158 -2.93 -1.42 0.94
C LEU A 158 -4.10 -2.29 1.41
N VAL A 159 -4.30 -3.46 0.79
CA VAL A 159 -5.41 -4.36 1.13
C VAL A 159 -5.21 -4.96 2.52
N GLY A 160 -4.00 -5.43 2.84
CA GLY A 160 -3.67 -5.99 4.15
C GLY A 160 -3.77 -4.96 5.29
N GLY A 161 -3.55 -3.69 4.98
CA GLY A 161 -3.70 -2.57 5.90
C GLY A 161 -5.09 -1.92 5.90
N ASN A 162 -6.12 -2.53 5.32
CA ASN A 162 -7.47 -1.95 5.18
C ASN A 162 -7.49 -0.53 4.60
N PHE A 163 -6.51 -0.18 3.77
CA PHE A 163 -6.30 1.16 3.20
C PHE A 163 -6.03 2.26 4.24
N ASP A 164 -5.74 1.90 5.50
CA ASP A 164 -5.42 2.86 6.58
C ASP A 164 -3.94 3.32 6.54
N ARG A 165 -3.11 2.69 5.72
CA ARG A 165 -1.69 2.99 5.57
C ARG A 165 -1.29 3.05 4.12
N GLY A 166 -0.45 4.02 3.77
CA GLY A 166 0.08 4.23 2.42
C GLY A 166 1.60 4.16 2.36
N CYS A 167 2.17 4.81 1.34
CA CYS A 167 3.61 4.87 1.14
C CYS A 167 4.25 5.92 2.04
N ALA A 168 5.16 5.52 2.93
CA ALA A 168 5.93 6.46 3.77
C ALA A 168 6.79 7.43 2.93
N VAL A 169 7.38 6.95 1.83
CA VAL A 169 8.18 7.79 0.91
C VAL A 169 7.28 8.84 0.23
N ALA A 170 6.14 8.42 -0.34
CA ALA A 170 5.21 9.35 -0.99
C ALA A 170 4.57 10.32 0.03
N ALA A 171 4.21 9.85 1.22
CA ALA A 171 3.70 10.69 2.30
C ALA A 171 4.73 11.76 2.71
N THR A 172 6.02 11.45 2.62
CA THR A 172 7.10 12.42 2.84
C THR A 172 7.21 13.42 1.70
N SER A 173 7.18 12.97 0.45
CA SER A 173 7.21 13.86 -0.72
C SER A 173 6.07 14.88 -0.70
N LEU A 174 4.87 14.44 -0.35
CA LEU A 174 3.66 15.28 -0.32
C LEU A 174 3.56 16.12 0.96
N GLY A 175 4.02 15.60 2.09
CA GLY A 175 3.84 16.18 3.42
C GLY A 175 4.96 17.10 3.91
N ALA A 176 6.03 17.26 3.13
CA ALA A 176 7.25 17.99 3.53
C ALA A 176 7.04 19.48 3.85
N GLY A 177 5.98 20.14 3.36
CA GLY A 177 5.75 21.57 3.63
C GLY A 177 6.91 22.44 3.13
N ASP A 178 7.49 23.30 3.97
CA ASP A 178 8.65 24.12 3.58
C ASP A 178 10.00 23.40 3.79
N GLU A 179 10.00 22.21 4.40
CA GLU A 179 11.20 21.42 4.65
C GLU A 179 11.66 20.72 3.35
N THR A 180 12.41 21.45 2.52
CA THR A 180 12.91 20.93 1.23
C THR A 180 13.76 19.69 1.40
N SER A 181 14.49 19.56 2.52
CA SER A 181 15.38 18.44 2.76
C SER A 181 14.65 17.08 2.86
N LEU A 182 13.36 17.10 3.26
CA LEU A 182 12.49 15.92 3.26
C LEU A 182 11.96 15.58 1.87
N ARG A 183 11.73 16.58 1.00
CA ARG A 183 11.44 16.32 -0.41
C ARG A 183 12.65 15.73 -1.13
N ASP A 184 13.84 16.27 -0.84
CA ASP A 184 15.07 15.83 -1.46
C ASP A 184 15.35 14.35 -1.15
N VAL A 185 15.29 13.93 0.12
CA VAL A 185 15.49 12.51 0.46
C VAL A 185 14.45 11.59 -0.20
N ALA A 186 13.20 12.03 -0.32
CA ALA A 186 12.18 11.23 -0.98
C ALA A 186 12.41 11.12 -2.49
N ARG A 187 12.87 12.21 -3.13
CA ARG A 187 13.31 12.20 -4.54
C ARG A 187 14.46 11.21 -4.72
N ASP A 188 15.51 11.31 -3.89
CA ASP A 188 16.70 10.47 -4.00
C ASP A 188 16.35 8.97 -3.87
N VAL A 189 15.39 8.63 -3.00
CA VAL A 189 14.85 7.27 -2.88
C VAL A 189 14.11 6.83 -4.14
N PHE A 190 13.23 7.67 -4.69
CA PHE A 190 12.53 7.33 -5.94
C PHE A 190 13.48 7.17 -7.13
N GLU A 191 14.53 7.99 -7.22
CA GLU A 191 15.57 7.86 -8.24
C GLU A 191 16.28 6.51 -8.14
N THR A 192 16.56 6.05 -6.91
CA THR A 192 17.17 4.74 -6.66
C THR A 192 16.27 3.57 -7.10
N TRP A 193 14.94 3.73 -7.08
CA TRP A 193 14.02 2.68 -7.55
C TRP A 193 13.94 2.59 -9.09
N THR A 194 14.49 3.58 -9.79
CA THR A 194 14.44 3.67 -11.26
C THR A 194 15.79 3.44 -11.94
N SER A 195 16.86 3.28 -11.16
CA SER A 195 18.22 3.02 -11.63
C SER A 195 18.45 1.55 -11.90
#